data_AF-A0A8J6XIF3-F1
#
_entry.id   AF-A0A8J6XIF3-F1
#
_cell.length_a   1.000
_cell.length_b   1.000
_cell.length_c   1.000
_cell.angle_alpha   90.00
_cell.angle_beta   90.00
_cell.angle_gamma   90.00
#
_symmetry.space_group_name_H-M   'P 1'
#
loop_
_entity.id
_entity.type
_entity.pdbx_description
1 polymer ?
#
loop_
_entity_poly.entity_id
_entity_poly.type
_entity_poly.pdbx_seq_one_letter_code
_entity_poly.pdbx_strand_id
1 'polypeptide(L)'
;MTNDWVTRKLIDAIISLDPSTKGELGRRAAAHLGLEPGRVGKDGGIDGVGFLEGSKIYFQSKLESQPLDADYADNLYAKLVRHRADIGVVLSATGYTRGFEPRLKEFEEIHTNVYHRKWIKIHLLNLYDYFNETSVFEQAIKDLPPLRNLGIEKWLQ
;
A
#
# COMPACT_ATOMS: atom_id res chain seq x y z
N MET A 1 -18.35 -13.21 13.79
CA MET A 1 -18.54 -14.04 12.58
C MET A 1 -19.40 -13.36 11.50
N THR A 2 -20.14 -12.30 11.79
CA THR A 2 -21.02 -11.58 10.83
C THR A 2 -20.34 -10.50 9.97
N ASN A 3 -19.14 -10.02 10.31
CA ASN A 3 -18.46 -8.97 9.52
C ASN A 3 -17.63 -9.50 8.33
N ASP A 4 -17.14 -10.74 8.39
CA ASP A 4 -16.25 -11.30 7.36
C ASP A 4 -16.94 -11.40 5.99
N TRP A 5 -18.21 -11.82 5.94
CA TRP A 5 -18.94 -11.92 4.68
C TRP A 5 -19.22 -10.55 4.03
N VAL A 6 -19.51 -9.51 4.85
CA VAL A 6 -19.72 -8.15 4.35
C VAL A 6 -18.42 -7.61 3.77
N THR A 7 -17.31 -7.75 4.49
CA THR A 7 -16.00 -7.32 4.01
C THR A 7 -15.63 -8.01 2.70
N ARG A 8 -15.85 -9.31 2.58
CA ARG A 8 -15.64 -10.03 1.30
C ARG A 8 -16.48 -9.46 0.17
N LYS A 9 -17.75 -9.13 0.40
CA LYS A 9 -18.60 -8.52 -0.63
C LYS A 9 -18.16 -7.12 -1.02
N LEU A 10 -17.64 -6.33 -0.08
CA LEU A 10 -17.03 -5.03 -0.39
C LEU A 10 -15.77 -5.20 -1.23
N ILE A 11 -14.92 -6.18 -0.90
CA ILE A 11 -13.71 -6.51 -1.67
C ILE A 11 -14.08 -6.95 -3.09
N ASP A 12 -15.04 -7.87 -3.24
CA ASP A 12 -15.54 -8.32 -4.55
C ASP A 12 -16.03 -7.13 -5.39
N ALA A 13 -16.80 -6.23 -4.79
CA ALA A 13 -17.29 -5.03 -5.45
C ALA A 13 -16.13 -4.14 -5.92
N ILE A 14 -15.14 -3.87 -5.07
CA ILE A 14 -13.97 -3.05 -5.42
C ILE A 14 -13.15 -3.67 -6.54
N ILE A 15 -12.96 -4.99 -6.52
CA ILE A 15 -12.26 -5.74 -7.57
C ILE A 15 -12.97 -5.59 -8.92
N SER A 16 -14.29 -5.45 -8.95
CA SER A 16 -15.07 -5.30 -10.18
C SER A 16 -15.04 -3.89 -10.79
N LEU A 17 -14.54 -2.89 -10.06
CA LEU A 17 -14.51 -1.50 -10.52
C LEU A 17 -13.54 -1.31 -11.69
N ASP A 18 -13.80 -0.28 -12.48
CA ASP A 18 -12.90 0.13 -13.56
C ASP A 18 -11.56 0.67 -12.98
N PRO A 19 -10.49 0.67 -13.78
CA PRO A 19 -9.17 1.11 -13.31
C PRO A 19 -9.12 2.53 -12.78
N SER A 20 -9.92 3.46 -13.32
CA SER A 20 -9.91 4.86 -12.88
C SER A 20 -10.52 5.00 -11.48
N THR A 21 -11.64 4.33 -11.24
CA THR A 21 -12.27 4.29 -9.91
C THR A 21 -11.37 3.60 -8.88
N LYS A 22 -10.68 2.51 -9.27
CA LYS A 22 -9.69 1.86 -8.38
C LYS A 22 -8.52 2.78 -8.04
N GLY A 23 -8.01 3.53 -9.02
CA GLY A 23 -6.98 4.53 -8.78
C GLY A 23 -7.41 5.58 -7.77
N GLU A 24 -8.63 6.11 -7.93
CA GLU A 24 -9.19 7.08 -6.98
C GLU A 24 -9.40 6.48 -5.58
N LEU A 25 -9.86 5.22 -5.47
CA LEU A 25 -9.93 4.53 -4.19
C LEU A 25 -8.55 4.37 -3.54
N GLY A 26 -7.53 4.05 -4.33
CA GLY A 26 -6.14 4.00 -3.88
C GLY A 26 -5.65 5.31 -3.29
N ARG A 27 -5.88 6.42 -4.00
CA ARG A 27 -5.55 7.79 -3.53
C ARG A 27 -6.28 8.14 -2.24
N ARG A 28 -7.56 7.77 -2.13
CA ARG A 28 -8.34 7.96 -0.91
C ARG A 28 -7.82 7.10 0.24
N ALA A 29 -7.47 5.84 -0.01
CA ALA A 29 -6.86 4.99 1.01
C ALA A 29 -5.54 5.60 1.51
N ALA A 30 -4.68 6.11 0.61
CA ALA A 30 -3.45 6.80 1.00
C ALA A 30 -3.75 7.99 1.93
N ALA A 31 -4.76 8.79 1.58
CA ALA A 31 -5.12 9.94 2.39
C ALA A 31 -5.74 9.56 3.74
N HIS A 32 -6.55 8.49 3.80
CA HIS A 32 -7.05 7.94 5.06
C HIS A 32 -5.89 7.55 5.97
N LEU A 33 -4.85 6.94 5.41
CA LEU A 33 -3.60 6.57 6.06
C LEU A 33 -2.69 7.76 6.42
N GLY A 34 -3.21 8.98 6.37
CA GLY A 34 -2.46 10.17 6.78
C GLY A 34 -1.50 10.73 5.74
N LEU A 35 -1.46 10.15 4.53
CA LEU A 35 -0.54 10.52 3.46
C LEU A 35 -1.14 11.60 2.54
N GLU A 36 -0.28 12.25 1.77
CA GLU A 36 -0.72 13.07 0.65
C GLU A 36 -1.05 12.15 -0.55
N PRO A 37 -2.26 12.23 -1.12
CA PRO A 37 -2.62 11.41 -2.26
C PRO A 37 -1.75 11.77 -3.46
N GLY A 38 -1.44 10.77 -4.28
CA GLY A 38 -0.77 10.95 -5.57
C GLY A 38 -1.57 11.85 -6.51
N ARG A 39 -0.97 12.21 -7.65
CA ARG A 39 -1.68 12.92 -8.71
C ARG A 39 -2.75 12.01 -9.34
N VAL A 40 -3.63 12.60 -10.14
CA VAL A 40 -4.62 11.85 -10.94
C VAL A 40 -3.96 11.45 -12.25
N GLY A 41 -3.90 10.15 -12.54
CA GLY A 41 -3.48 9.65 -13.85
C GLY A 41 -2.28 8.72 -13.81
N LYS A 42 -1.54 8.64 -14.93
CA LYS A 42 -0.39 7.73 -15.10
C LYS A 42 0.85 8.30 -14.40
N ASP A 43 0.90 8.18 -13.08
CA ASP A 43 1.94 8.81 -12.27
C ASP A 43 3.06 7.84 -11.85
N GLY A 44 3.32 6.82 -12.66
CA GLY A 44 4.37 5.84 -12.39
C GLY A 44 4.07 4.90 -11.20
N GLY A 45 2.85 4.90 -10.68
CA GLY A 45 2.38 3.99 -9.63
C GLY A 45 2.54 4.52 -8.20
N ILE A 46 2.53 5.84 -8.00
CA ILE A 46 2.48 6.47 -6.67
C ILE A 46 1.04 6.87 -6.37
N ASP A 47 0.41 6.20 -5.41
CA ASP A 47 -0.94 6.56 -4.97
C ASP A 47 -0.92 7.44 -3.72
N GLY A 48 0.22 7.52 -3.03
CA GLY A 48 0.46 8.53 -2.01
C GLY A 48 1.90 8.61 -1.52
N VAL A 49 2.20 9.71 -0.84
CA VAL A 49 3.51 10.02 -0.25
C VAL A 49 3.31 10.72 1.08
N GLY A 50 4.22 10.51 2.02
CA GLY A 50 4.20 11.24 3.28
C GLY A 50 5.53 11.18 3.99
N PHE A 51 5.56 11.79 5.17
CA PHE A 51 6.73 11.81 6.03
C PHE A 51 6.29 11.62 7.49
N LEU A 52 7.05 10.82 8.23
CA LEU A 52 6.92 10.67 9.67
C LEU A 52 8.33 10.73 10.28
N GLU A 53 8.57 11.69 11.16
CA GLU A 53 9.87 11.86 11.84
C GLU A 53 11.08 11.87 10.88
N GLY A 54 10.91 12.49 9.71
CA GLY A 54 11.94 12.57 8.66
C GLY A 54 12.08 11.32 7.79
N SER A 55 11.38 10.22 8.10
CA SER A 55 11.30 9.03 7.24
C SER A 55 10.31 9.25 6.11
N LYS A 56 10.75 9.03 4.88
CA LYS A 56 9.90 9.16 3.69
C LYS A 56 9.06 7.91 3.50
N ILE A 57 7.75 8.09 3.38
CA ILE A 57 6.77 7.03 3.18
C ILE A 57 6.28 7.05 1.74
N TYR A 58 6.29 5.89 1.10
CA TYR A 58 5.73 5.65 -0.23
C TYR A 58 4.55 4.70 -0.14
N PHE A 59 3.43 5.08 -0.74
CA PHE A 59 2.23 4.26 -0.79
C PHE A 59 1.84 3.93 -2.23
N GLN A 60 1.51 2.67 -2.46
CA GLN A 60 0.93 2.20 -3.71
C GLN A 60 -0.22 1.23 -3.44
N SER A 61 -1.31 1.41 -4.17
CA SER A 61 -2.42 0.49 -4.22
C SER A 61 -2.38 -0.36 -5.50
N LYS A 62 -2.85 -1.60 -5.40
CA LYS A 62 -3.03 -2.51 -6.53
C LYS A 62 -4.25 -3.38 -6.27
N LEU A 63 -5.42 -2.83 -6.63
CA LEU A 63 -6.73 -3.39 -6.33
C LEU A 63 -7.19 -4.38 -7.42
N GLU A 64 -6.40 -5.45 -7.60
CA GLU A 64 -6.64 -6.46 -8.64
C GLU A 64 -7.19 -7.77 -8.07
N SER A 65 -7.86 -8.56 -8.91
CA SER A 65 -8.43 -9.83 -8.51
C SER A 65 -7.37 -10.90 -8.23
N GLN A 66 -6.16 -10.73 -8.76
CA GLN A 66 -5.07 -11.69 -8.58
C GLN A 66 -4.12 -11.23 -7.48
N PRO A 67 -3.64 -12.15 -6.63
CA PRO A 67 -2.60 -11.83 -5.67
C PRO A 67 -1.33 -11.34 -6.36
N LEU A 68 -0.60 -10.44 -5.71
CA LEU A 68 0.65 -9.91 -6.26
C LEU A 68 1.77 -10.95 -6.17
N ASP A 69 2.57 -11.05 -7.23
CA ASP A 69 3.59 -12.08 -7.42
C ASP A 69 5.03 -11.57 -7.26
N ALA A 70 6.01 -12.46 -7.39
CA ALA A 70 7.42 -12.13 -7.26
C ALA A 70 7.87 -11.06 -8.29
N ASP A 71 7.31 -11.07 -9.50
CA ASP A 71 7.61 -10.06 -10.52
C ASP A 71 7.10 -8.67 -10.08
N TYR A 72 5.95 -8.62 -9.42
CA TYR A 72 5.48 -7.38 -8.80
C TYR A 72 6.39 -6.95 -7.63
N ALA A 73 6.92 -7.88 -6.83
CA ALA A 73 7.87 -7.55 -5.77
C ALA A 73 9.12 -6.85 -6.31
N ASP A 74 9.65 -7.32 -7.45
CA ASP A 74 10.78 -6.67 -8.17
C ASP A 74 10.43 -5.23 -8.56
N ASN A 75 9.26 -5.05 -9.17
CA ASN A 75 8.77 -3.75 -9.60
C ASN A 75 8.58 -2.78 -8.42
N LEU A 76 7.96 -3.28 -7.34
CA LEU A 76 7.73 -2.54 -6.11
C LEU A 76 9.07 -2.08 -5.51
N TYR A 77 10.01 -3.00 -5.33
CA TYR A 77 11.28 -2.68 -4.71
C TYR A 77 12.07 -1.64 -5.52
N ALA A 78 12.10 -1.80 -6.85
CA ALA A 78 12.72 -0.83 -7.75
C ALA A 78 12.09 0.57 -7.62
N LYS A 79 10.76 0.66 -7.46
CA LYS A 79 10.07 1.94 -7.21
C LYS A 79 10.43 2.54 -5.86
N LEU A 80 10.42 1.75 -4.79
CA LEU A 80 10.79 2.22 -3.45
C LEU A 80 12.20 2.83 -3.44
N VAL A 81 13.17 2.14 -4.06
CA VAL A 81 14.54 2.65 -4.23
C VAL A 81 14.56 3.92 -5.09
N ARG A 82 13.89 3.93 -6.25
CA ARG A 82 13.81 5.09 -7.14
C ARG A 82 13.25 6.32 -6.43
N HIS A 83 12.24 6.13 -5.58
CA HIS A 83 11.60 7.20 -4.84
C HIS A 83 12.29 7.52 -3.51
N ARG A 84 13.38 6.82 -3.16
CA ARG A 84 14.12 6.96 -1.91
C ARG A 84 13.21 6.85 -0.69
N ALA A 85 12.31 5.87 -0.71
CA ALA A 85 11.44 5.58 0.43
C ALA A 85 12.24 4.96 1.57
N ASP A 86 11.98 5.38 2.80
CA ASP A 86 12.40 4.68 4.01
C ASP A 86 11.36 3.62 4.41
N ILE A 87 10.09 3.90 4.13
CA ILE A 87 8.95 3.03 4.41
C ILE A 87 8.11 2.88 3.14
N GLY A 88 7.84 1.64 2.74
CA GLY A 88 6.88 1.30 1.70
C GLY A 88 5.60 0.76 2.31
N VAL A 89 4.44 1.16 1.80
CA VAL A 89 3.15 0.56 2.11
C VAL A 89 2.47 0.14 0.82
N VAL A 90 2.05 -1.12 0.76
CA VAL A 90 1.29 -1.65 -0.38
C VAL A 90 -0.09 -2.07 0.08
N LEU A 91 -1.12 -1.61 -0.62
CA LEU A 91 -2.49 -2.05 -0.43
C LEU A 91 -2.93 -2.89 -1.63
N SER A 92 -3.06 -4.20 -1.42
CA SER A 92 -3.61 -5.14 -2.41
C SER A 92 -5.11 -5.39 -2.16
N ALA A 93 -5.84 -5.84 -3.17
CA ALA A 93 -7.21 -6.32 -2.91
C ALA A 93 -7.23 -7.74 -2.32
N THR A 94 -6.48 -8.67 -2.92
CA THR A 94 -6.53 -10.10 -2.58
C THR A 94 -5.30 -10.63 -1.84
N GLY A 95 -4.26 -9.82 -1.65
CA GLY A 95 -3.03 -10.22 -0.98
C GLY A 95 -1.89 -10.58 -1.93
N TYR A 96 -1.07 -11.53 -1.48
CA TYR A 96 0.25 -11.80 -2.03
C TYR A 96 0.42 -13.31 -2.26
N THR A 97 1.14 -13.68 -3.32
CA THR A 97 1.51 -15.08 -3.55
C THR A 97 2.61 -15.52 -2.57
N ARG A 98 2.80 -16.83 -2.43
CA ARG A 98 3.87 -17.40 -1.56
C ARG A 98 5.28 -16.95 -1.93
N GLY A 99 5.53 -16.58 -3.19
CA GLY A 99 6.85 -16.12 -3.66
C GLY A 99 7.12 -14.63 -3.42
N PHE A 100 6.09 -13.85 -3.07
CA PHE A 100 6.20 -12.40 -2.96
C PHE A 100 7.12 -11.94 -1.82
N GLU A 101 6.84 -12.39 -0.59
CA GLU A 101 7.62 -12.00 0.58
C GLU A 101 9.06 -12.53 0.56
N PRO A 102 9.33 -13.81 0.20
CA PRO A 102 10.70 -14.29 0.04
C PRO A 102 11.50 -13.41 -0.94
N ARG A 103 10.87 -13.00 -2.05
CA ARG A 103 11.53 -12.15 -3.04
C ARG A 103 11.88 -10.76 -2.49
N LEU A 104 11.01 -10.16 -1.68
CA LEU A 104 11.34 -8.89 -1.00
C LEU A 104 12.52 -9.03 -0.02
N LYS A 105 12.60 -10.15 0.71
CA LYS A 105 13.70 -10.42 1.66
C LYS A 105 15.05 -10.55 0.95
N GLU A 106 15.09 -11.17 -0.22
CA GLU A 106 16.33 -11.23 -1.04
C GLU A 106 16.87 -9.81 -1.32
N PHE A 107 16.01 -8.85 -1.62
CA PHE A 107 16.45 -7.47 -1.84
C PHE A 107 16.92 -6.78 -0.57
N GLU A 108 16.27 -7.02 0.57
CA GLU A 108 16.72 -6.51 1.87
C GLU A 108 18.15 -6.99 2.19
N GLU A 109 18.41 -8.28 1.99
CA GLU A 109 19.72 -8.88 2.20
C GLU A 109 20.78 -8.27 1.27
N ILE A 110 20.48 -8.15 -0.03
CA ILE A 110 21.40 -7.55 -1.01
C ILE A 110 21.67 -6.08 -0.67
N HIS A 111 20.65 -5.30 -0.36
CA HIS A 111 20.79 -3.85 -0.14
C HIS A 111 21.61 -3.51 1.10
N THR A 112 21.43 -4.31 2.15
CA THR A 112 22.14 -4.14 3.41
C THR A 112 23.58 -4.64 3.31
N ASN A 113 23.78 -5.84 2.76
CA ASN A 113 25.08 -6.51 2.77
C ASN A 113 26.02 -6.06 1.64
N VAL A 114 25.49 -5.69 0.48
CA VAL A 114 26.30 -5.33 -0.71
C VAL A 114 26.42 -3.82 -0.86
N TYR A 115 25.31 -3.10 -0.75
CA TYR A 115 25.27 -1.66 -1.03
C TYR A 115 25.44 -0.79 0.22
N HIS A 116 25.53 -1.40 1.42
CA HIS A 116 25.64 -0.72 2.71
C HIS A 116 24.62 0.42 2.89
N ARG A 117 23.39 0.17 2.42
CA ARG A 117 22.29 1.13 2.48
C ARG A 117 21.29 0.74 3.55
N LYS A 118 20.60 1.75 4.07
CA LYS A 118 19.51 1.58 5.05
C LYS A 118 18.41 0.70 4.46
N TRP A 119 17.94 -0.27 5.24
CA TRP A 119 16.80 -1.10 4.91
C TRP A 119 15.52 -0.26 4.79
N ILE A 120 14.76 -0.49 3.71
CA ILE A 120 13.41 0.03 3.50
C ILE A 120 12.40 -0.87 4.20
N LYS A 121 11.71 -0.39 5.23
CA LYS A 121 10.63 -1.13 5.89
C LYS A 121 9.43 -1.24 4.97
N ILE A 122 8.86 -2.43 4.75
CA ILE A 122 7.72 -2.63 3.85
C ILE A 122 6.53 -3.21 4.62
N HIS A 123 5.41 -2.50 4.59
CA HIS A 123 4.11 -2.96 5.11
C HIS A 123 3.25 -3.48 3.98
N LEU A 124 2.80 -4.73 4.13
CA LEU A 124 1.97 -5.44 3.18
C LEU A 124 0.55 -5.52 3.71
N LEU A 125 -0.36 -4.70 3.17
CA LEU A 125 -1.77 -4.70 3.52
C LEU A 125 -2.59 -5.33 2.40
N ASN A 126 -3.70 -5.96 2.75
CA ASN A 126 -4.79 -6.19 1.82
C ASN A 126 -6.06 -5.45 2.29
N LEU A 127 -7.10 -5.44 1.44
CA LEU A 127 -8.36 -4.78 1.79
C LEU A 127 -9.04 -5.42 3.01
N TYR A 128 -8.83 -6.71 3.28
CA TYR A 128 -9.35 -7.35 4.49
C TYR A 128 -8.67 -6.80 5.74
N ASP A 129 -7.35 -6.63 5.73
CA ASP A 129 -6.60 -6.00 6.82
C ASP A 129 -7.05 -4.56 7.05
N TYR A 130 -7.21 -3.82 5.95
CA TYR A 130 -7.63 -2.43 5.96
C TYR A 130 -9.06 -2.23 6.50
N PHE A 131 -10.02 -3.06 6.10
CA PHE A 131 -11.42 -2.92 6.53
C PHE A 131 -11.70 -3.47 7.93
N ASN A 132 -10.97 -4.49 8.36
CA ASN A 132 -11.18 -5.09 9.68
C ASN A 132 -10.16 -4.63 10.72
N GLU A 133 -9.26 -3.71 10.36
CA GLU A 133 -8.19 -3.19 11.23
C GLU A 133 -7.45 -4.34 11.92
N THR A 134 -7.00 -5.33 11.14
CA THR A 134 -6.29 -6.49 11.68
C THR A 134 -4.98 -6.08 12.32
N SER A 135 -4.32 -6.99 13.03
CA SER A 135 -2.99 -6.72 13.60
C SER A 135 -1.96 -6.28 12.56
N VAL A 136 -2.10 -6.69 11.29
CA VAL A 136 -1.23 -6.22 10.19
C VAL A 136 -1.44 -4.73 9.94
N PHE A 137 -2.70 -4.28 9.93
CA PHE A 137 -3.04 -2.86 9.82
C PHE A 137 -2.56 -2.05 11.03
N GLU A 138 -2.82 -2.54 12.25
CA GLU A 138 -2.38 -1.90 13.49
C GLU A 138 -0.85 -1.71 13.56
N GLN A 139 -0.09 -2.66 13.00
CA GLN A 139 1.36 -2.54 12.91
C GLN A 139 1.80 -1.54 11.84
N ALA A 140 1.11 -1.50 10.70
CA ALA A 140 1.41 -0.54 9.64
C ALA A 140 1.20 0.91 10.10
N ILE A 141 0.10 1.20 10.79
CA ILE A 141 -0.23 2.57 11.21
C ILE A 141 0.72 3.17 12.25
N LYS A 142 1.51 2.34 12.95
CA LYS A 142 2.54 2.83 13.88
C LYS A 142 3.68 3.56 13.18
N ASP A 143 3.89 3.28 11.89
CA ASP A 143 4.91 3.94 11.06
C ASP A 143 4.29 4.93 10.07
N LEU A 144 3.04 5.35 10.29
CA LEU A 144 2.32 6.29 9.43
C LEU A 144 1.91 7.56 10.20
N PRO A 145 1.67 8.68 9.50
CA PRO A 145 1.03 9.84 10.12
C PRO A 145 -0.34 9.47 10.69
N PRO A 146 -0.90 10.29 11.60
CA PRO A 146 -2.24 10.05 12.14
C PRO A 146 -3.28 9.89 11.03
N LEU A 147 -4.17 8.90 11.20
CA LEU A 147 -5.26 8.65 10.26
C LEU A 147 -6.11 9.91 10.08
N ARG A 148 -6.53 10.17 8.84
CA ARG A 148 -7.40 11.31 8.51
C ARG A 148 -8.83 10.84 8.36
N ASN A 149 -9.75 11.58 8.98
CA ASN A 149 -11.17 11.44 8.69
C ASN A 149 -11.46 12.03 7.30
N LEU A 150 -11.89 11.17 6.38
CA LEU A 150 -12.16 11.51 4.98
C LEU A 150 -13.60 11.97 4.73
N GLY A 151 -14.26 12.59 5.71
CA GLY A 151 -15.64 13.06 5.60
C GLY A 151 -15.98 13.65 4.22
N ILE A 152 -17.17 13.31 3.71
CA ILE A 152 -17.60 13.50 2.32
C ILE A 152 -17.33 14.93 1.78
N GLU A 153 -17.50 15.94 2.63
CA GLU A 153 -17.37 17.36 2.27
C GLU A 153 -15.93 17.82 2.00
N LYS A 154 -14.92 17.12 2.53
CA LYS A 154 -13.51 17.52 2.39
C LYS A 154 -12.85 17.09 1.08
N TRP A 155 -13.52 16.26 0.28
CA TRP A 155 -12.98 15.66 -0.94
C TRP A 155 -13.63 16.16 -2.24
N LEU A 156 -14.64 17.01 -2.14
CA LEU A 156 -15.38 17.58 -3.28
C LEU A 156 -14.92 19.00 -3.65
N GLN A 157 -13.80 19.47 -3.09
CA GLN A 157 -13.13 20.73 -3.45
C GLN A 157 -11.93 20.45 -4.34
#